data_AF-A0A182RM75-F1
#
_entry.id   AF-A0A182RM75-F1
#
_cell.length_a   1.000
_cell.length_b   1.000
_cell.length_c   1.000
_cell.angle_alpha   90.00
_cell.angle_beta   90.00
_cell.angle_gamma   90.00
#
_symmetry.space_group_name_H-M   'P 1'
#
loop_
_entity.id
_entity.type
_entity.pdbx_description
1 polymer ?
#
loop_
_entity_poly.entity_id
_entity_poly.type
_entity_poly.pdbx_seq_one_letter_code
_entity_poly.pdbx_strand_id
1 'polypeptide(L)'
;MPSTVIRMPVTGGGGGVGGGRGGGILNEHRNRGLRIGCCRVCTCFNLEFFVSKNGILKCFELVLGWFCQTMLVQFGMDSAKDIGEAFWGFLTTCSAFLLTTTILLLCYTISARTFHLVRQSIFEVVYNGLACAMYLSASSYLGFAVNVFLYPKFMVFKTTGGIHSAYPAMTAVYYMGGIVGLVYGVDAFVAYRHLKGFT
;
A
#
# COMPACT_ATOMS: atom_id res chain seq x y z
N MET A 1 -14.04 -13.62 -38.45
CA MET A 1 -13.83 -14.19 -37.10
C MET A 1 -13.20 -15.57 -37.25
N PRO A 2 -11.94 -15.79 -36.84
CA PRO A 2 -11.43 -17.15 -36.68
C PRO A 2 -11.31 -17.49 -35.19
N SER A 3 -11.98 -18.57 -34.80
CA SER A 3 -11.90 -19.20 -33.49
C SER A 3 -10.54 -19.88 -33.31
N THR A 4 -9.75 -19.44 -32.34
CA THR A 4 -8.51 -20.13 -31.96
C THR A 4 -8.80 -21.15 -30.87
N VAL A 5 -8.89 -22.40 -31.29
CA VAL A 5 -8.97 -23.60 -30.44
C VAL A 5 -7.60 -23.83 -29.79
N ILE A 6 -7.52 -23.70 -28.47
CA ILE A 6 -6.32 -24.04 -27.68
C ILE A 6 -6.25 -25.56 -27.56
N ARG A 7 -5.34 -26.21 -28.29
CA ARG A 7 -4.95 -27.62 -28.08
C ARG A 7 -4.10 -27.72 -26.81
N MET A 8 -4.54 -28.53 -25.85
CA MET A 8 -3.67 -29.03 -24.77
C MET A 8 -2.86 -30.23 -25.28
N PRO A 9 -1.58 -30.38 -24.89
CA PRO A 9 -0.85 -31.62 -25.14
C PRO A 9 -1.26 -32.70 -24.14
N VAL A 10 -1.60 -33.87 -24.67
CA VAL A 10 -1.72 -35.14 -23.96
C VAL A 10 -0.31 -35.65 -23.66
N THR A 11 0.07 -35.75 -22.39
CA THR A 11 1.24 -36.54 -21.97
C THR A 11 0.79 -37.94 -21.58
N GLY A 12 0.96 -38.88 -22.52
CA GLY A 12 0.93 -40.31 -22.26
C GLY A 12 2.20 -40.78 -21.54
N GLY A 13 2.06 -41.87 -20.78
CA GLY A 13 3.15 -42.49 -20.03
C GLY A 13 4.08 -43.36 -20.89
N GLY A 14 5.24 -43.71 -20.30
CA GLY A 14 6.18 -44.70 -20.83
C GLY A 14 7.59 -44.50 -20.25
N GLY A 15 8.10 -45.50 -19.53
CA GLY A 15 9.39 -45.43 -18.80
C GLY A 15 10.64 -45.70 -19.65
N GLY A 16 11.81 -45.53 -19.02
CA GLY A 16 13.12 -45.86 -19.59
C GLY A 16 14.29 -45.43 -18.71
N VAL A 17 15.25 -46.33 -18.53
CA VAL A 17 16.38 -46.37 -17.58
C VAL A 17 17.63 -45.66 -18.12
N GLY A 18 18.48 -45.08 -17.26
CA GLY A 18 19.88 -44.73 -17.61
C GLY A 18 20.53 -43.69 -16.69
N GLY A 19 21.58 -44.08 -15.95
CA GLY A 19 22.33 -43.22 -15.03
C GLY A 19 23.52 -42.47 -15.66
N GLY A 20 24.14 -41.57 -14.87
CA GLY A 20 25.52 -41.13 -15.09
C GLY A 20 25.78 -39.61 -15.13
N ARG A 21 25.98 -39.02 -13.94
CA ARG A 21 26.91 -37.92 -13.53
C ARG A 21 27.44 -36.94 -14.61
N GLY A 22 27.16 -35.64 -14.40
CA GLY A 22 28.17 -34.58 -14.58
C GLY A 22 27.72 -33.28 -15.26
N GLY A 23 27.40 -32.25 -14.45
CA GLY A 23 27.71 -30.85 -14.80
C GLY A 23 26.64 -30.01 -15.52
N GLY A 24 25.40 -29.98 -15.02
CA GLY A 24 24.35 -29.11 -15.54
C GLY A 24 24.54 -27.63 -15.20
N ILE A 25 24.93 -26.84 -16.20
CA ILE A 25 24.59 -25.42 -16.31
C ILE A 25 23.19 -25.36 -16.93
N LEU A 26 22.13 -25.39 -16.11
CA LEU A 26 20.84 -24.75 -16.42
C LEU A 26 19.88 -24.88 -15.22
N ASN A 27 19.24 -23.76 -14.89
CA ASN A 27 18.11 -23.62 -13.98
C ASN A 27 18.42 -23.67 -12.49
N GLU A 28 19.11 -22.60 -12.08
CA GLU A 28 18.93 -21.91 -10.80
C GLU A 28 17.46 -21.46 -10.59
N HIS A 29 16.52 -22.40 -10.50
CA HIS A 29 15.19 -22.20 -9.91
C HIS A 29 15.27 -22.49 -8.41
N ARG A 30 16.19 -21.79 -7.74
CA ARG A 30 16.43 -21.88 -6.31
C ARG A 30 15.22 -21.33 -5.54
N ASN A 31 14.42 -22.26 -5.02
CA ASN A 31 13.69 -22.18 -3.75
C ASN A 31 13.12 -20.80 -3.36
N ARG A 32 11.94 -20.42 -3.89
CA ARG A 32 11.08 -19.38 -3.29
C ARG A 32 9.96 -20.03 -2.47
N GLY A 33 10.28 -20.52 -1.27
CA GLY A 33 9.27 -20.98 -0.32
C GLY A 33 9.86 -21.28 1.06
N LEU A 34 9.35 -20.59 2.08
CA LEU A 34 9.73 -20.79 3.48
C LEU A 34 9.03 -22.06 3.98
N ARG A 35 9.79 -23.09 4.39
CA ARG A 35 9.22 -24.34 4.92
C ARG A 35 8.85 -24.16 6.39
N ILE A 36 7.55 -24.20 6.70
CA ILE A 36 7.03 -24.39 8.07
C ILE A 36 6.06 -25.58 8.03
N GLY A 37 6.55 -26.77 8.42
CA GLY A 37 5.72 -27.98 8.58
C GLY A 37 5.36 -28.75 7.29
N CYS A 38 4.23 -29.46 7.34
CA CYS A 38 3.72 -30.40 6.30
C CYS A 38 2.94 -29.70 5.16
N CYS A 39 2.52 -28.45 5.36
CA CYS A 39 1.81 -27.65 4.35
C CYS A 39 2.78 -26.66 3.70
N ARG A 40 2.77 -26.58 2.38
CA ARG A 40 3.59 -25.65 1.58
C ARG A 40 3.00 -24.24 1.58
N VAL A 41 2.86 -23.64 2.76
CA VAL A 41 2.43 -22.25 2.91
C VAL A 41 3.55 -21.37 2.33
N CYS A 42 3.22 -20.41 1.46
CA CYS A 42 4.19 -19.51 0.80
C CYS A 42 4.99 -20.05 -0.40
N THR A 43 4.43 -20.95 -1.23
CA THR A 43 4.97 -21.17 -2.61
C THR A 43 4.45 -20.13 -3.61
N CYS A 44 3.49 -19.31 -3.19
CA CYS A 44 2.77 -18.33 -4.02
C CYS A 44 3.35 -16.91 -3.93
N PHE A 45 4.33 -16.66 -3.05
CA PHE A 45 4.86 -15.32 -2.82
C PHE A 45 5.75 -14.88 -3.99
N ASN A 46 5.18 -14.10 -4.91
CA ASN A 46 5.95 -13.45 -5.96
C ASN A 46 6.55 -12.13 -5.42
N LEU A 47 7.58 -12.24 -4.58
CA LEU A 47 8.32 -11.08 -4.02
C LEU A 47 8.91 -10.15 -5.10
N GLU A 48 9.06 -10.67 -6.32
CA GLU A 48 9.45 -9.90 -7.51
C GLU A 48 8.48 -8.76 -7.81
N PHE A 49 7.22 -8.91 -7.40
CA PHE A 49 6.21 -7.89 -7.57
C PHE A 49 6.36 -6.71 -6.59
N PHE A 50 6.82 -6.96 -5.36
CA PHE A 50 7.17 -5.91 -4.39
C PHE A 50 8.34 -5.04 -4.88
N VAL A 51 9.19 -5.59 -5.75
CA VAL A 51 10.35 -4.90 -6.34
C VAL A 51 10.01 -4.23 -7.69
N SER A 52 8.80 -4.44 -8.24
CA SER A 52 8.35 -3.71 -9.42
C SER A 52 8.08 -2.24 -9.08
N LYS A 53 8.38 -1.32 -10.00
CA LYS A 53 8.23 0.15 -9.80
C LYS A 53 6.88 0.56 -9.18
N ASN A 54 5.79 -0.08 -9.59
CA ASN A 54 4.45 0.22 -9.05
C ASN A 54 4.22 -0.43 -7.67
N GLY A 55 4.80 -1.61 -7.41
CA GLY A 55 4.73 -2.27 -6.10
C GLY A 55 5.46 -1.45 -5.04
N ILE A 56 6.60 -0.88 -5.40
CA ILE A 56 7.38 0.02 -4.55
C ILE A 56 6.56 1.27 -4.17
N LEU A 57 5.86 1.90 -5.13
CA LEU A 57 4.99 3.05 -4.82
C LEU A 57 3.93 2.71 -3.78
N LYS A 58 3.21 1.59 -3.95
CA LYS A 58 2.22 1.13 -2.96
C LYS A 58 2.82 0.80 -1.60
N CYS A 59 4.05 0.29 -1.57
CA CYS A 59 4.76 0.07 -0.31
C CYS A 59 5.05 1.39 0.39
N PHE A 60 5.47 2.42 -0.35
CA PHE A 60 5.65 3.76 0.22
C PHE A 60 4.35 4.33 0.77
N GLU A 61 3.24 4.22 0.04
CA GLU A 61 1.91 4.63 0.51
C GLU A 61 1.53 3.93 1.80
N LEU A 62 1.74 2.61 1.87
CA LEU A 62 1.42 1.79 3.04
C LEU A 62 2.31 2.17 4.23
N VAL A 63 3.62 2.34 4.04
CA VAL A 63 4.55 2.70 5.12
C VAL A 63 4.24 4.10 5.65
N LEU A 64 4.03 5.08 4.76
CA LEU A 64 3.72 6.44 5.16
C LEU A 64 2.35 6.53 5.83
N GLY A 65 1.34 5.83 5.31
CA GLY A 65 0.04 5.73 5.96
C GLY A 65 0.15 5.08 7.34
N TRP A 66 0.90 3.98 7.48
CA TRP A 66 1.08 3.29 8.76
C TRP A 66 1.76 4.20 9.79
N PHE A 67 2.73 4.98 9.34
CA PHE A 67 3.38 6.00 10.17
C PHE A 67 2.41 7.10 10.60
N CYS A 68 1.59 7.64 9.69
CA CYS A 68 0.54 8.61 10.02
C CYS A 68 -0.46 8.03 11.04
N GLN A 69 -0.93 6.80 10.80
CA GLN A 69 -1.87 6.10 11.68
C GLN A 69 -1.29 5.92 13.09
N THR A 70 -0.05 5.46 13.21
CA THR A 70 0.60 5.25 14.52
C THR A 70 0.82 6.56 15.27
N MET A 71 1.24 7.63 14.59
CA MET A 71 1.37 8.95 15.20
C MET A 71 0.02 9.52 15.70
N LEU A 72 -1.06 9.35 14.93
CA LEU A 72 -2.41 9.77 15.35
C LEU A 72 -2.89 9.01 16.58
N VAL A 73 -2.66 7.69 16.64
CA VAL A 73 -3.11 6.88 17.77
C VAL A 73 -2.26 7.12 19.01
N GLN A 74 -0.94 7.26 18.87
CA GLN A 74 -0.04 7.41 20.01
C GLN A 74 -0.03 8.82 20.59
N PHE A 75 -0.10 9.86 19.74
CA PHE A 75 0.02 11.25 20.19
C PHE A 75 -1.26 12.08 19.96
N GLY A 76 -2.09 11.66 19.01
CA GLY A 76 -3.28 12.39 18.62
C GLY A 76 -4.53 12.10 19.45
N MET A 77 -4.63 10.91 20.06
CA MET A 77 -5.82 10.52 20.86
C MET A 77 -6.06 11.44 22.07
N ASP A 78 -4.99 11.91 22.73
CA ASP A 78 -5.13 12.84 23.85
C ASP A 78 -5.69 14.21 23.40
N SER A 79 -5.40 14.60 22.16
CA SER A 79 -5.90 15.84 21.54
C SER A 79 -7.18 15.65 20.71
N ALA A 80 -7.71 14.43 20.64
CA ALA A 80 -8.88 14.11 19.81
C ALA A 80 -10.14 14.86 20.25
N LYS A 81 -10.29 15.10 21.56
CA LYS A 81 -11.42 15.86 22.12
C LYS A 81 -11.38 17.35 21.77
N ASP A 82 -10.17 17.91 21.63
CA ASP A 82 -9.97 19.33 21.30
C ASP A 82 -10.09 19.59 19.79
N ILE A 83 -9.62 18.65 18.95
CA ILE A 83 -9.67 18.76 17.48
C ILE A 83 -11.04 18.35 16.92
N GLY A 84 -11.73 17.42 17.60
CA GLY A 84 -13.06 16.95 17.23
C GLY A 84 -13.07 16.14 15.93
N GLU A 85 -14.07 16.40 15.09
CA GLU A 85 -14.38 15.64 13.87
C GLU A 85 -13.23 15.61 12.84
N ALA A 86 -12.37 16.64 12.79
CA ALA A 86 -11.25 16.68 11.86
C ALA A 86 -10.23 15.55 12.12
N PHE A 87 -10.02 15.22 13.39
CA PHE A 87 -9.14 14.14 13.81
C PHE A 87 -9.68 12.77 13.39
N TRP A 88 -10.96 12.51 13.72
CA TRP A 88 -11.62 11.26 13.38
C TRP A 88 -11.77 11.07 11.87
N GLY A 89 -12.07 12.15 11.13
CA GLY A 89 -12.11 12.13 9.68
C GLY A 89 -10.78 11.72 9.05
N PHE A 90 -9.67 12.29 9.51
CA PHE A 90 -8.34 11.91 9.03
C PHE A 90 -7.96 10.48 9.43
N LEU A 91 -8.22 10.09 10.69
CA LEU A 91 -7.91 8.75 11.21
C LEU A 91 -8.66 7.65 10.43
N THR A 92 -9.96 7.82 10.20
CA THR A 92 -10.77 6.87 9.44
C THR A 92 -10.32 6.81 7.99
N THR A 93 -10.05 7.95 7.37
CA THR A 93 -9.49 8.05 6.01
C THR A 93 -8.20 7.24 5.91
N CYS A 94 -7.25 7.48 6.82
CA CYS A 94 -5.98 6.78 6.84
C CYS A 94 -6.14 5.26 7.02
N SER A 95 -6.99 4.86 7.96
CA SER A 95 -7.29 3.44 8.25
C SER A 95 -7.92 2.72 7.06
N ALA A 96 -8.92 3.33 6.42
CA ALA A 96 -9.65 2.74 5.30
C ALA A 96 -8.74 2.52 4.08
N PHE A 97 -7.90 3.51 3.75
CA PHE A 97 -6.95 3.40 2.65
C PHE A 97 -5.79 2.45 2.97
N LEU A 98 -5.30 2.40 4.22
CA LEU A 98 -4.32 1.39 4.62
C LEU A 98 -4.87 -0.03 4.50
N LEU A 99 -6.08 -0.26 5.01
CA LEU A 99 -6.72 -1.57 4.96
C LEU A 99 -6.98 -2.00 3.50
N THR A 100 -7.42 -1.07 2.66
CA THR A 100 -7.65 -1.38 1.25
C THR A 100 -6.34 -1.63 0.49
N THR A 101 -5.30 -0.81 0.70
CA THR A 101 -3.98 -1.01 0.09
C THR A 101 -3.32 -2.31 0.55
N THR A 102 -3.44 -2.68 1.84
CA THR A 102 -2.92 -3.96 2.36
C THR A 102 -3.65 -5.15 1.75
N ILE A 103 -4.98 -5.10 1.62
CA ILE A 103 -5.76 -6.14 0.94
C ILE A 103 -5.33 -6.25 -0.53
N LEU A 104 -5.18 -5.13 -1.24
CA LEU A 104 -4.75 -5.14 -2.64
C LEU A 104 -3.36 -5.77 -2.79
N LEU A 105 -2.40 -5.39 -1.93
CA LEU A 105 -1.07 -6.01 -1.91
C LEU A 105 -1.13 -7.50 -1.59
N LEU A 106 -2.00 -7.91 -0.66
CA LEU A 106 -2.19 -9.32 -0.30
C LEU A 106 -2.82 -10.12 -1.45
N CYS A 107 -3.81 -9.54 -2.14
CA CYS A 107 -4.39 -10.12 -3.35
C CYS A 107 -3.34 -10.26 -4.46
N TYR A 108 -2.46 -9.26 -4.62
CA TYR A 108 -1.36 -9.30 -5.57
C TYR A 108 -0.28 -10.35 -5.22
N THR A 109 0.01 -10.55 -3.93
CA THR A 109 0.99 -11.56 -3.51
C THR A 109 0.47 -12.99 -3.61
N ILE A 110 -0.83 -13.23 -3.47
CA ILE A 110 -1.41 -14.59 -3.51
C ILE A 110 -1.68 -15.10 -4.94
N SER A 111 -2.02 -14.23 -5.90
CA SER A 111 -2.49 -14.67 -7.22
C SER A 111 -1.88 -13.92 -8.41
N ALA A 112 -0.97 -14.59 -9.12
CA ALA A 112 -0.36 -14.09 -10.36
C ALA A 112 -1.34 -13.96 -11.55
N ARG A 113 -2.48 -14.67 -11.53
CA ARG A 113 -3.53 -14.49 -12.58
C ARG A 113 -4.41 -13.27 -12.32
N THR A 114 -4.66 -12.92 -11.06
CA THR A 114 -5.45 -11.73 -10.69
C THR A 114 -4.68 -10.44 -10.98
N PHE A 115 -3.34 -10.52 -10.96
CA PHE A 115 -2.43 -9.43 -11.18
C PHE A 115 -2.60 -8.69 -12.52
N HIS A 116 -2.73 -9.41 -13.64
CA HIS A 116 -2.87 -8.76 -14.96
C HIS A 116 -4.27 -8.18 -15.18
N LEU A 117 -5.31 -8.71 -14.51
CA LEU A 117 -6.68 -8.19 -14.60
C LEU A 117 -6.89 -6.95 -13.73
N VAL A 118 -6.23 -6.87 -12.58
CA VAL A 118 -6.42 -5.75 -11.64
C VAL A 118 -5.44 -4.59 -11.90
N ARG A 119 -4.19 -4.85 -12.32
CA ARG A 119 -3.23 -3.78 -12.66
C ARG A 119 -3.64 -2.95 -13.89
N GLN A 120 -4.52 -3.48 -14.73
CA GLN A 120 -5.11 -2.80 -15.89
C GLN A 120 -6.51 -2.25 -15.58
N SER A 121 -6.95 -2.38 -14.33
CA SER A 121 -8.28 -1.97 -13.89
C SER A 121 -8.35 -0.47 -13.63
N ILE A 122 -9.43 0.14 -14.11
CA ILE A 122 -9.86 1.50 -13.76
C ILE A 122 -9.99 1.66 -12.23
N PHE A 123 -10.21 0.55 -11.51
CA PHE A 123 -10.28 0.53 -10.05
C PHE A 123 -9.04 1.12 -9.39
N GLU A 124 -7.82 0.80 -9.85
CA GLU A 124 -6.58 1.29 -9.22
C GLU A 124 -6.41 2.79 -9.39
N VAL A 125 -6.74 3.32 -10.58
CA VAL A 125 -6.71 4.76 -10.88
C VAL A 125 -7.78 5.49 -10.07
N VAL A 126 -9.02 4.98 -10.02
CA VAL A 126 -10.12 5.60 -9.28
C VAL A 126 -9.86 5.55 -7.78
N TYR A 127 -9.37 4.42 -7.25
CA TYR A 127 -9.04 4.26 -5.84
C TYR A 127 -7.93 5.22 -5.41
N ASN A 128 -6.80 5.24 -6.14
CA ASN A 128 -5.69 6.13 -5.82
C ASN A 128 -6.06 7.61 -6.02
N GLY A 129 -6.87 7.93 -7.04
CA GLY A 129 -7.39 9.29 -7.24
C GLY A 129 -8.32 9.74 -6.10
N LEU A 130 -9.21 8.86 -5.65
CA LEU A 130 -10.08 9.12 -4.50
C LEU A 130 -9.26 9.25 -3.21
N ALA A 131 -8.26 8.38 -3.02
CA ALA A 131 -7.33 8.45 -1.89
C ALA A 131 -6.59 9.78 -1.86
N CYS A 132 -6.06 10.25 -2.99
CA CYS A 132 -5.44 11.56 -3.13
C CYS A 132 -6.39 12.70 -2.70
N ALA A 133 -7.61 12.74 -3.27
CA ALA A 133 -8.59 13.78 -2.96
C ALA A 133 -9.00 13.79 -1.48
N MET A 134 -9.25 12.61 -0.90
CA MET A 134 -9.63 12.45 0.50
C MET A 134 -8.47 12.78 1.45
N TYR A 135 -7.25 12.32 1.17
CA TYR A 135 -6.07 12.65 1.99
C TYR A 135 -5.75 14.14 1.96
N LEU A 136 -5.79 14.80 0.79
CA LEU A 136 -5.55 16.24 0.69
C LEU A 136 -6.63 17.06 1.42
N SER A 137 -7.89 16.65 1.29
CA SER A 137 -9.01 17.30 1.98
C SER A 137 -8.91 17.11 3.49
N ALA A 138 -8.69 15.87 3.95
CA ALA A 138 -8.54 15.55 5.36
C ALA A 138 -7.31 16.23 5.96
N SER A 139 -6.17 16.28 5.25
CA SER A 139 -4.96 16.98 5.70
C SER A 139 -5.19 18.48 5.85
N SER A 140 -5.90 19.10 4.90
CA SER A 140 -6.23 20.53 4.95
C SER A 140 -7.15 20.84 6.13
N TYR A 141 -8.17 20.00 6.35
CA TYR A 141 -9.11 20.16 7.46
C TYR A 141 -8.42 19.94 8.82
N LEU A 142 -7.59 18.90 8.94
CA LEU A 142 -6.80 18.64 10.14
C LEU A 142 -5.80 19.77 10.41
N GLY A 143 -5.11 20.28 9.38
CA GLY A 143 -4.18 21.40 9.52
C GLY A 143 -4.86 22.69 10.00
N PHE A 144 -6.06 22.98 9.48
CA PHE A 144 -6.87 24.10 9.98
C PHE A 144 -7.27 23.90 11.44
N ALA A 145 -7.80 22.72 11.80
CA ALA A 145 -8.21 22.42 13.16
C ALA A 145 -7.04 22.47 14.15
N VAL A 146 -5.87 21.96 13.78
CA VAL A 146 -4.64 22.03 14.62
C VAL A 146 -4.21 23.49 14.85
N ASN A 147 -4.28 24.34 13.83
CA ASN A 147 -3.90 25.75 13.97
C ASN A 147 -4.94 26.59 14.71
N VAL A 148 -6.21 26.21 14.72
CA VAL A 148 -7.26 26.96 15.43
C VAL A 148 -7.41 26.49 16.88
N PHE A 149 -7.46 25.18 17.13
CA PHE A 149 -7.72 24.62 18.46
C PHE A 149 -6.44 24.38 19.26
N LEU A 150 -5.42 23.86 18.59
CA LEU A 150 -4.23 23.32 19.26
C LEU A 150 -3.11 24.37 19.40
N TYR A 151 -3.01 25.32 18.47
CA TYR A 151 -2.08 26.46 18.52
C TYR A 151 -2.25 27.36 19.77
N PRO A 152 -3.46 27.84 20.13
CA PRO A 152 -3.62 28.68 21.33
C PRO A 152 -3.31 27.88 22.62
N LYS A 153 -3.71 26.60 22.69
CA LYS A 153 -3.35 25.71 23.80
C LYS A 153 -1.83 25.61 23.93
N PHE A 154 -1.11 25.41 22.83
CA PHE A 154 0.35 25.32 22.82
C PHE A 154 1.04 26.59 23.33
N MET A 155 0.57 27.79 22.93
CA MET A 155 1.13 29.06 23.40
C MET A 155 0.94 29.26 24.92
N VAL A 156 -0.22 28.87 25.46
CA VAL A 156 -0.49 28.93 26.90
C VAL A 156 0.40 27.93 27.65
N PHE A 157 0.53 26.69 27.17
CA PHE A 157 1.35 25.66 27.82
C PHE A 157 2.86 25.95 27.77
N LYS A 158 3.35 26.62 26.73
CA LYS A 158 4.76 27.06 26.64
C LYS A 158 5.13 28.03 27.75
N THR A 159 4.15 28.76 28.30
CA THR A 159 4.31 29.68 29.43
C THR A 159 4.29 28.95 30.78
N THR A 160 3.66 27.77 30.86
CA THR A 160 3.45 27.00 32.11
C THR A 160 4.43 25.81 32.28
N GLY A 161 5.38 25.62 31.34
CA GLY A 161 6.43 24.60 31.46
C GLY A 161 6.01 23.15 31.18
N GLY A 162 4.84 22.93 30.57
CA GLY A 162 4.36 21.59 30.21
C GLY A 162 4.77 21.16 28.80
N ILE A 163 5.53 20.07 28.67
CA ILE A 163 5.92 19.47 27.38
C ILE A 163 4.75 18.63 26.84
N HIS A 164 3.81 19.25 26.12
CA HIS A 164 2.81 18.50 25.35
C HIS A 164 3.30 18.29 23.92
N SER A 165 3.70 17.05 23.61
CA SER A 165 4.21 16.65 22.29
C SER A 165 3.13 16.49 21.21
N ALA A 166 1.86 16.71 21.54
CA ALA A 166 0.75 16.51 20.61
C ALA A 166 0.71 17.55 19.47
N TYR A 167 1.01 18.83 19.75
CA TYR A 167 1.02 19.87 18.71
C TYR A 167 2.01 19.60 17.57
N PRO A 168 3.31 19.34 17.84
CA PRO A 168 4.25 19.02 16.78
C PRO A 168 3.94 17.67 16.11
N ALA A 169 3.41 16.68 16.85
CA ALA A 169 3.04 15.39 16.28
C ALA A 169 1.88 15.53 15.27
N MET A 170 0.80 16.23 15.64
CA MET A 170 -0.33 16.46 14.74
C MET A 170 0.06 17.34 13.54
N THR A 171 0.99 18.26 13.77
CA THR A 171 1.57 19.07 12.70
C THR A 171 2.29 18.20 11.67
N ALA A 172 3.16 17.31 12.14
CA ALA A 172 3.83 16.34 11.27
C ALA A 172 2.83 15.45 10.53
N VAL A 173 1.76 14.99 11.19
CA VAL A 173 0.74 14.13 10.56
C VAL A 173 0.06 14.81 9.38
N TYR A 174 -0.40 16.06 9.48
CA TYR A 174 -1.10 16.67 8.34
C TYR A 174 -0.14 16.97 7.17
N TYR A 175 1.13 17.30 7.44
CA TYR A 175 2.14 17.43 6.38
C TYR A 175 2.42 16.09 5.70
N MET A 176 2.61 15.04 6.49
CA MET A 176 2.82 13.68 5.99
C MET A 176 1.58 13.16 5.25
N GLY A 177 0.38 13.47 5.72
CA GLY A 177 -0.88 13.19 5.04
C GLY A 177 -0.99 13.86 3.68
N GLY A 178 -0.54 15.11 3.56
CA GLY A 178 -0.45 15.81 2.28
C GLY A 178 0.52 15.13 1.31
N ILE A 179 1.70 14.72 1.81
CA ILE A 179 2.69 13.96 1.03
C ILE A 179 2.10 12.62 0.58
N VAL A 180 1.45 11.87 1.47
CA VAL A 180 0.77 10.60 1.14
C VAL A 180 -0.29 10.82 0.06
N GLY A 181 -1.10 11.87 0.17
CA GLY A 181 -2.08 12.24 -0.85
C GLY A 181 -1.43 12.49 -2.21
N LEU A 182 -0.31 13.21 -2.25
CA LEU A 182 0.45 13.42 -3.48
C LEU A 182 1.03 12.11 -4.05
N VAL A 183 1.54 11.22 -3.20
CA VAL A 183 2.04 9.90 -3.64
C VAL A 183 0.92 9.09 -4.28
N TYR A 184 -0.27 9.04 -3.67
CA TYR A 184 -1.47 8.43 -4.27
C TYR A 184 -1.84 9.07 -5.61
N GLY A 185 -1.72 10.40 -5.72
CA GLY A 185 -1.94 11.11 -6.98
C GLY A 185 -0.93 10.73 -8.08
N VAL A 186 0.35 10.59 -7.72
CA VAL A 186 1.40 10.13 -8.64
C VAL A 186 1.16 8.68 -9.06
N ASP A 187 0.79 7.79 -8.12
CA ASP A 187 0.44 6.39 -8.44
C ASP A 187 -0.75 6.32 -9.41
N ALA A 188 -1.79 7.14 -9.17
CA ALA A 188 -2.93 7.27 -10.07
C ALA A 188 -2.53 7.77 -11.46
N PHE A 189 -1.62 8.76 -11.56
CA PHE A 189 -1.17 9.31 -12.82
C PHE A 189 -0.32 8.30 -13.62
N VAL A 190 0.59 7.59 -12.95
CA VAL A 190 1.41 6.54 -13.56
C VAL A 190 0.52 5.40 -14.06
N ALA A 191 -0.46 4.96 -13.26
CA ALA A 191 -1.43 3.95 -13.64
C ALA A 191 -2.29 4.40 -14.83
N TYR A 192 -2.77 5.65 -14.83
CA TYR A 192 -3.55 6.23 -15.94
C TYR A 192 -2.74 6.31 -17.24
N ARG A 193 -1.46 6.70 -17.15
CA ARG A 193 -0.56 6.75 -18.31
C ARG A 193 -0.28 5.35 -18.87
N HIS A 194 -0.10 4.35 -18.01
CA HIS A 194 0.01 2.96 -18.43
C HIS A 194 -1.27 2.47 -19.13
N LEU A 195 -2.45 2.89 -18.67
CA LEU A 195 -3.73 2.55 -19.29
C LEU A 195 -3.91 3.17 -20.69
N LYS A 196 -3.51 4.45 -20.86
CA LYS A 196 -3.54 5.13 -22.16
C LYS A 196 -2.44 4.67 -23.14
N GLY A 197 -1.36 4.07 -22.65
CA GLY A 197 -0.22 3.61 -23.45
C GLY A 197 -0.33 2.18 -24.00
N PHE A 198 -1.45 1.47 -23.78
CA PHE A 198 -1.77 0.21 -24.45
C PHE A 198 -2.53 0.46 -25.77
N THR A 199 -1.84 1.09 -26.72
CA THR A 199 -2.05 0.94 -28.18
C THR A 199 -0.69 0.73 -28.81
#